data_AF-A0A967KBT4-F1
#
_entry.id   AF-A0A967KBT4-F1
#
_cell.length_a   1.000
_cell.length_b   1.000
_cell.length_c   1.000
_cell.angle_alpha   90.00
_cell.angle_beta   90.00
_cell.angle_gamma   90.00
#
_symmetry.space_group_name_H-M   'P 1'
#
loop_
_entity.id
_entity.type
_entity.pdbx_description
1 polymer ?
#
loop_
_entity_poly.entity_id
_entity_poly.type
_entity_poly.pdbx_seq_one_letter_code
_entity_poly.pdbx_strand_id
1 'polypeptide(L)'
;EAVRYASYMVRTLGLEGQILSKETLPDDLSGRLKPVSRDKQLFKLRIFSANGEIIFSTIKDEIGTINRNDYFHNLVAKGQVYSKVIKKDRKTAEGVLSHIDIVETYVPFMVEDEFAGAFEVYYDV
;
A
#
# COMPACT_ATOMS: atom_id res chain seq x y z
N GLU A 1 -8.31 -4.96 -8.68
CA GLU A 1 -7.67 -3.62 -8.60
C GLU A 1 -6.40 -3.57 -7.74
N ALA A 2 -6.45 -3.76 -6.42
CA ALA A 2 -5.28 -3.64 -5.54
C ALA A 2 -4.05 -4.46 -5.99
N VAL A 3 -4.23 -5.75 -6.32
CA VAL A 3 -3.15 -6.62 -6.81
C VAL A 3 -2.57 -6.09 -8.13
N ARG A 4 -3.44 -5.70 -9.07
CA ARG A 4 -3.04 -5.13 -10.37
C ARG A 4 -2.22 -3.84 -10.18
N TYR A 5 -2.63 -2.99 -9.27
CA TYR A 5 -1.92 -1.76 -8.91
C TYR A 5 -0.55 -2.05 -8.31
N ALA A 6 -0.46 -2.98 -7.35
CA ALA A 6 0.81 -3.40 -6.75
C ALA A 6 1.76 -3.99 -7.81
N SER A 7 1.26 -4.86 -8.69
CA SER A 7 2.07 -5.41 -9.80
C SER A 7 2.55 -4.32 -10.77
N TYR A 8 1.71 -3.33 -11.07
CA TYR A 8 2.09 -2.18 -11.88
C TYR A 8 3.19 -1.35 -11.20
N MET A 9 3.08 -1.13 -9.88
CA MET A 9 4.10 -0.41 -9.11
C MET A 9 5.45 -1.13 -9.13
N VAL A 10 5.49 -2.43 -8.87
CA VAL A 10 6.73 -3.22 -8.89
C VAL A 10 7.47 -3.02 -10.21
N ARG A 11 6.76 -3.18 -11.33
CA ARG A 11 7.30 -3.00 -12.69
C ARG A 11 7.75 -1.56 -12.94
N THR A 12 6.90 -0.59 -12.59
CA THR A 12 7.16 0.83 -12.86
C THR A 12 8.33 1.34 -12.06
N LEU A 13 8.55 0.85 -10.85
CA LEU A 13 9.61 1.28 -9.94
C LEU A 13 10.91 0.49 -10.11
N GLY A 14 10.87 -0.65 -10.80
CA GLY A 14 12.03 -1.52 -11.00
C GLY A 14 12.39 -2.31 -9.74
N LEU A 15 11.40 -2.65 -8.91
CA LEU A 15 11.60 -3.34 -7.63
C LEU A 15 11.70 -4.87 -7.78
N GLU A 16 11.62 -5.38 -9.00
CA GLU A 16 11.63 -6.82 -9.31
C GLU A 16 12.88 -7.50 -8.72
N GLY A 17 12.66 -8.57 -7.94
CA GLY A 17 13.74 -9.35 -7.34
C GLY A 17 14.48 -8.68 -6.17
N GLN A 18 14.02 -7.53 -5.68
CA GLN A 18 14.69 -6.79 -4.60
C GLN A 18 13.93 -6.89 -3.27
N ILE A 19 14.64 -6.85 -2.14
CA ILE A 19 13.99 -6.67 -0.85
C ILE A 19 13.53 -5.22 -0.73
N LEU A 20 12.30 -4.99 -0.25
CA LEU A 20 11.78 -3.64 -0.04
C LEU A 20 12.44 -3.01 1.18
N SER A 21 13.23 -1.97 0.96
CA SER A 21 13.88 -1.17 1.99
C SER A 21 13.85 0.30 1.59
N LYS A 22 14.22 1.19 2.51
CA LYS A 22 14.26 2.64 2.21
C LYS A 22 15.27 2.95 1.08
N GLU A 23 16.33 2.16 1.00
CA GLU A 23 17.43 2.32 0.05
C GLU A 23 17.10 1.79 -1.36
N THR A 24 16.19 0.81 -1.47
CA THR A 24 15.75 0.28 -2.77
C THR A 24 14.60 1.08 -3.38
N LEU A 25 13.95 1.95 -2.59
CA LEU A 25 12.92 2.83 -3.09
C LEU A 25 13.53 4.04 -3.83
N PRO A 26 12.97 4.44 -4.99
CA PRO A 26 13.43 5.63 -5.71
C PRO A 26 13.19 6.92 -4.92
N ASP A 27 14.16 7.85 -4.92
CA ASP A 27 14.03 9.15 -4.23
C ASP A 27 12.81 9.96 -4.70
N ASP A 28 12.47 9.92 -6.00
CA ASP A 28 11.27 10.54 -6.57
C ASP A 28 10.09 9.58 -6.68
N LEU A 29 9.92 8.67 -5.72
CA LEU A 29 8.77 7.76 -5.68
C LEU A 29 7.45 8.53 -5.71
N SER A 30 7.37 9.65 -4.99
CA SER A 30 6.18 10.52 -4.98
C SER A 30 5.85 11.07 -6.37
N GLY A 31 6.85 11.51 -7.15
CA GLY A 31 6.65 11.98 -8.53
C GLY A 31 6.23 10.86 -9.47
N ARG A 32 6.83 9.67 -9.35
CA ARG A 32 6.50 8.48 -10.16
C ARG A 32 5.08 7.96 -9.90
N LEU A 33 4.52 8.22 -8.72
CA LEU A 33 3.16 7.82 -8.35
C LEU A 33 2.07 8.82 -8.77
N LYS A 34 2.43 10.07 -9.13
CA LYS A 34 1.47 11.11 -9.57
C LYS A 34 0.54 10.67 -10.72
N PRO A 35 1.00 9.94 -11.76
CA PRO A 35 0.12 9.50 -12.85
C PRO A 35 -0.93 8.51 -12.37
N VAL A 36 -0.58 7.65 -11.40
CA VAL A 36 -1.43 6.56 -10.90
C VAL A 36 -2.40 7.06 -9.83
N SER A 37 -2.00 8.09 -9.08
CA SER A 37 -2.87 8.84 -8.16
C SER A 37 -3.96 9.66 -8.87
N ARG A 38 -3.97 9.75 -10.21
CA ARG A 38 -5.09 10.35 -10.97
C ARG A 38 -6.32 9.45 -11.00
N ASP A 39 -6.16 8.17 -10.64
CA ASP A 39 -7.27 7.30 -10.34
C ASP A 39 -7.94 7.80 -9.05
N LYS A 40 -9.07 8.50 -9.19
CA LYS A 40 -9.75 9.24 -8.11
C LYS A 40 -10.19 8.34 -6.94
N GLN A 41 -10.05 7.02 -7.08
CA GLN A 41 -10.44 6.01 -6.11
C GLN A 41 -9.30 5.62 -5.16
N LEU A 42 -8.03 5.90 -5.47
CA LEU A 42 -6.91 5.59 -4.57
C LEU A 42 -6.80 6.65 -3.47
N PHE A 43 -7.17 6.29 -2.24
CA PHE A 43 -7.09 7.19 -1.09
C PHE A 43 -5.71 7.25 -0.47
N LYS A 44 -5.03 6.12 -0.42
CA LYS A 44 -3.80 5.97 0.35
C LYS A 44 -3.01 4.76 -0.12
N LEU A 45 -1.70 4.91 -0.04
CA LEU A 45 -0.73 3.86 -0.32
C LEU A 45 0.30 3.83 0.79
N ARG A 46 0.64 2.62 1.25
CA ARG A 46 1.84 2.35 2.05
C ARG A 46 2.68 1.26 1.42
N ILE A 47 3.99 1.33 1.63
CA ILE A 47 4.93 0.24 1.35
C ILE A 47 5.56 -0.16 2.66
N PHE A 48 5.54 -1.46 2.93
CA PHE A 48 6.11 -2.10 4.10
C PHE A 48 7.39 -2.84 3.71
N SER A 49 8.39 -2.77 4.56
CA SER A 49 9.52 -3.70 4.53
C SER A 49 9.08 -5.09 5.06
N ALA A 50 9.95 -6.08 4.93
CA ALA A 50 9.70 -7.45 5.40
C ALA A 50 9.42 -7.55 6.92
N ASN A 51 9.94 -6.61 7.73
CA ASN A 51 9.71 -6.59 9.18
C ASN A 51 8.39 -5.88 9.57
N GLY A 52 7.66 -5.30 8.60
CA GLY A 52 6.43 -4.56 8.83
C GLY A 52 6.60 -3.06 9.10
N GLU A 53 7.80 -2.49 8.94
CA GLU A 53 8.00 -1.05 8.99
C GLU A 53 7.44 -0.37 7.74
N ILE A 54 6.69 0.72 7.91
CA ILE A 54 6.27 1.60 6.82
C ILE A 54 7.49 2.37 6.31
N ILE A 55 7.98 1.99 5.14
CA ILE A 55 9.13 2.64 4.48
C ILE A 55 8.68 3.73 3.49
N PHE A 56 7.42 3.71 3.06
CA PHE A 56 6.79 4.79 2.31
C PHE A 56 5.30 4.88 2.66
N SER A 57 4.78 6.11 2.72
CA SER A 57 3.34 6.38 2.81
C SER A 57 3.00 7.68 2.09
N THR A 58 1.81 7.74 1.48
CA THR A 58 1.23 9.01 1.01
C THR A 58 0.88 9.97 2.16
N ILE A 59 0.86 9.47 3.40
CA ILE A 59 0.74 10.26 4.64
C ILE A 59 2.09 10.19 5.36
N LYS A 60 2.87 11.27 5.29
CA LYS A 60 4.28 11.29 5.73
C LYS A 60 4.49 10.87 7.19
N ASP A 61 3.57 11.24 8.08
CA ASP A 61 3.69 11.01 9.52
C ASP A 61 3.61 9.53 9.92
N GLU A 62 3.27 8.64 8.98
CA GLU A 62 3.17 7.20 9.24
C GLU A 62 4.48 6.45 9.01
N ILE A 63 5.43 7.07 8.30
CA ILE A 63 6.71 6.45 7.95
C ILE A 63 7.50 6.12 9.23
N GLY A 64 8.07 4.91 9.29
CA GLY A 64 8.78 4.39 10.46
C GLY A 64 7.90 3.64 11.46
N THR A 65 6.57 3.68 11.31
CA THR A 65 5.67 2.89 12.16
C THR A 65 5.72 1.41 11.76
N ILE A 66 5.72 0.51 12.74
CA ILE A 66 5.75 -0.94 12.53
C ILE A 66 4.34 -1.51 12.65
N ASN A 67 3.87 -2.22 11.62
CA ASN A 67 2.66 -3.02 11.66
C ASN A 67 2.93 -4.30 12.45
N ARG A 68 2.27 -4.45 13.61
CA ARG A 68 2.40 -5.61 14.51
C ARG A 68 1.19 -6.54 14.48
N ASN A 69 0.26 -6.34 13.55
CA ASN A 69 -0.97 -7.12 13.53
C ASN A 69 -0.72 -8.54 13.01
N ASP A 70 -1.41 -9.52 13.59
CA ASP A 70 -1.23 -10.94 13.27
C ASP A 70 -1.49 -11.25 11.79
N TYR A 71 -2.48 -10.60 11.15
CA TYR A 71 -2.75 -10.84 9.72
C TYR A 71 -1.54 -10.52 8.84
N PHE A 72 -0.72 -9.52 9.23
CA PHE A 72 0.44 -9.13 8.46
C PHE A 72 1.52 -10.20 8.53
N HIS A 73 1.85 -10.66 9.74
CA HIS A 73 2.92 -11.64 9.93
C HIS A 73 2.50 -13.09 9.63
N ASN A 74 1.22 -13.41 9.74
CA ASN A 74 0.74 -14.80 9.59
C ASN A 74 0.05 -15.09 8.26
N LEU A 75 -0.47 -14.06 7.55
CA LEU A 75 -1.13 -14.22 6.25
C LEU A 75 -0.31 -13.52 5.15
N VAL A 76 -0.10 -12.21 5.28
CA VAL A 76 0.57 -11.41 4.25
C VAL A 76 2.02 -11.86 4.07
N ALA A 77 2.76 -12.03 5.15
CA ALA A 77 4.14 -12.53 5.11
C ALA A 77 4.27 -13.96 4.57
N LYS A 78 3.16 -14.69 4.38
CA LYS A 78 3.13 -16.02 3.74
C LYS A 78 2.64 -15.96 2.30
N GLY A 79 2.66 -14.79 1.68
CA GLY A 79 2.23 -14.59 0.29
C GLY A 79 0.72 -14.51 0.08
N GLN A 80 -0.08 -14.36 1.15
CA GLN A 80 -1.54 -14.23 1.03
C GLN A 80 -1.98 -12.77 0.92
N VAL A 81 -2.83 -12.47 -0.05
CA VAL A 81 -3.52 -11.17 -0.12
C VAL A 81 -4.54 -11.09 1.01
N TYR A 82 -4.54 -10.00 1.76
CA TYR A 82 -5.50 -9.74 2.84
C TYR A 82 -6.26 -8.45 2.58
N SER A 83 -7.59 -8.49 2.63
CA SER A 83 -8.45 -7.32 2.41
C SER A 83 -9.48 -7.18 3.53
N LYS A 84 -9.80 -5.93 3.89
CA LYS A 84 -10.89 -5.61 4.79
C LYS A 84 -11.66 -4.38 4.31
N VAL A 85 -12.97 -4.37 4.50
CA VAL A 85 -13.82 -3.20 4.26
C VAL A 85 -13.80 -2.32 5.50
N ILE A 86 -13.57 -1.02 5.31
CA ILE A 86 -13.64 0.00 6.36
C ILE A 86 -14.64 1.08 5.97
N LYS A 87 -15.43 1.52 6.92
CA LYS A 87 -16.33 2.66 6.73
C LYS A 87 -15.60 3.94 7.10
N LYS A 88 -15.65 4.96 6.25
CA LYS A 88 -15.10 6.29 6.55
C LYS A 88 -16.07 7.40 6.20
N ASP A 89 -15.96 8.50 6.92
CA ASP A 89 -16.69 9.73 6.60
C ASP A 89 -15.83 10.60 5.68
N ARG A 90 -16.44 11.10 4.61
CA ARG A 90 -15.82 12.04 3.67
C ARG A 90 -16.67 13.29 3.57
N LYS A 91 -16.02 14.45 3.69
CA LYS A 91 -16.68 15.74 3.47
C LYS A 91 -16.84 15.97 1.96
N THR A 92 -18.07 16.21 1.51
CA THR A 92 -18.37 16.57 0.12
C THR A 92 -17.98 18.02 -0.16
N ALA A 93 -17.98 18.40 -1.44
CA ALA A 93 -17.76 19.78 -1.86
C ALA A 93 -18.78 20.77 -1.24
N GLU A 94 -19.97 20.27 -0.91
CA GLU A 94 -21.06 21.02 -0.28
C GLU A 94 -20.96 21.04 1.26
N GLY A 95 -19.89 20.45 1.82
CA GLY A 95 -19.64 20.42 3.25
C GLY A 95 -20.41 19.34 4.03
N VAL A 96 -21.17 18.48 3.34
CA VAL A 96 -21.94 17.37 3.92
C VAL A 96 -21.00 16.19 4.20
N LEU A 97 -21.19 15.50 5.33
CA LEU A 97 -20.51 14.23 5.60
C LEU A 97 -21.23 13.10 4.86
N SER A 98 -20.52 12.43 3.97
CA SER A 98 -20.99 11.24 3.26
C SER A 98 -20.19 10.02 3.73
N HIS A 99 -20.88 8.91 3.98
CA HIS A 99 -20.23 7.65 4.29
C HIS A 99 -19.72 7.01 3.00
N ILE A 100 -18.45 6.65 2.99
CA ILE A 100 -17.82 5.88 1.91
C ILE A 100 -17.32 4.56 2.47
N ASP A 101 -17.46 3.51 1.66
CA ASP A 101 -16.86 2.22 1.93
C ASP A 101 -15.49 2.20 1.25
N ILE A 102 -14.45 1.92 2.02
CA ILE A 102 -13.09 1.80 1.52
C ILE A 102 -12.65 0.36 1.69
N VAL A 103 -12.03 -0.20 0.67
CA VAL A 103 -11.36 -1.50 0.77
C VAL A 103 -9.87 -1.25 1.03
N GLU A 104 -9.40 -1.65 2.21
CA GLU A 104 -7.99 -1.72 2.56
C GLU A 104 -7.47 -3.10 2.15
N THR A 105 -6.47 -3.15 1.26
CA THR A 105 -5.88 -4.40 0.78
C THR A 105 -4.37 -4.40 0.94
N TYR A 106 -3.85 -5.48 1.52
CA TYR A 106 -2.44 -5.81 1.62
C TYR A 106 -2.09 -6.81 0.53
N VAL A 107 -1.17 -6.42 -0.34
CA VAL A 107 -0.62 -7.27 -1.39
C VAL A 107 0.81 -7.61 -1.02
N PRO A 108 1.11 -8.89 -0.77
CA PRO A 108 2.46 -9.31 -0.43
C PRO A 108 3.37 -9.19 -1.65
N PHE A 109 4.62 -8.84 -1.38
CA PHE A 109 5.67 -8.84 -2.37
C PHE A 109 6.65 -9.95 -2.05
N MET A 110 6.73 -10.92 -2.96
CA MET A 110 7.52 -12.14 -2.81
C MET A 110 8.71 -12.11 -3.77
N VAL A 111 9.89 -12.46 -3.27
CA VAL A 111 11.12 -12.65 -4.06
C VAL A 111 11.62 -14.05 -3.75
N GLU A 112 11.69 -14.92 -4.77
CA GLU A 112 12.14 -16.31 -4.61
C GLU A 112 11.42 -17.06 -3.46
N ASP A 113 10.10 -16.89 -3.36
CA ASP A 113 9.24 -17.42 -2.28
C ASP A 113 9.49 -16.84 -0.87
N GLU A 114 10.43 -15.90 -0.72
CA GLU A 114 10.64 -15.15 0.51
C GLU A 114 9.84 -13.84 0.53
N PHE A 115 9.36 -13.47 1.70
CA PHE A 115 8.61 -12.24 1.90
C PHE A 115 9.54 -11.03 1.90
N ALA A 116 9.49 -10.24 0.82
CA ALA A 116 10.30 -9.05 0.63
C ALA A 116 9.64 -7.76 1.14
N GLY A 117 8.39 -7.84 1.61
CA GLY A 117 7.60 -6.71 2.10
C GLY A 117 6.19 -6.72 1.51
N ALA A 118 5.46 -5.62 1.63
CA ALA A 118 4.08 -5.56 1.14
C ALA A 118 3.67 -4.16 0.68
N PHE A 119 2.68 -4.11 -0.20
CA PHE A 119 1.94 -2.90 -0.54
C PHE A 119 0.61 -2.90 0.19
N GLU A 120 0.22 -1.77 0.78
CA GLU A 120 -1.14 -1.55 1.26
C GLU A 120 -1.78 -0.43 0.47
N VAL A 121 -2.96 -0.71 -0.06
CA VAL A 121 -3.73 0.25 -0.86
C VAL A 121 -5.15 0.37 -0.33
N TYR A 122 -5.65 1.60 -0.35
CA TYR A 122 -7.00 1.96 0.04
C TYR A 122 -7.77 2.44 -1.18
N TYR A 123 -8.80 1.70 -1.57
CA TYR A 123 -9.66 2.03 -2.71
C TYR A 123 -11.08 2.35 -2.26
N ASP A 124 -11.65 3.43 -2.81
CA ASP A 124 -13.11 3.68 -2.80
C ASP A 124 -13.82 2.56 -3.57
N VAL A 125 -14.97 2.07 -3.07
CA VAL A 125 -15.81 1.08 -3.76
C VAL A 125 -17.28 1.48 -3.86
#